data_AF-A0A645GV55-F1
#
_entry.id   AF-A0A645GV55-F1
#
_cell.length_a   1.000
_cell.length_b   1.000
_cell.length_c   1.000
_cell.angle_alpha   90.00
_cell.angle_beta   90.00
_cell.angle_gamma   90.00
#
_symmetry.space_group_name_H-M   'P 1'
#
loop_
_entity.id
_entity.type
_entity.pdbx_description
1 polymer ?
#
loop_
_entity_poly.entity_id
_entity_poly.type
_entity_poly.pdbx_seq_one_letter_code
_entity_poly.pdbx_strand_id
1 'polypeptide(L)'
;MVFANLQVWREQQSLTKAFSILDKRQKELLYFDQDVLNILFVGNVIFLRRDFNCIYGVDQELKNKNDKIYKDYITDDTVLIHYVGVTKPWHTWAKYPVAKFFIDAYKKSAWAEKSLLNANTAKLYKRKSRHERVQRKYIRSMLSHVMYIKNKLHSARSH
;
A
#
# COMPACT_ATOMS: atom_id res chain seq x y z
N MET A 1 3.29 -8.50 -7.39
CA MET A 1 2.94 -9.94 -7.29
C MET A 1 3.92 -10.71 -8.16
N VAL A 2 4.36 -11.88 -7.71
CA VAL A 2 5.34 -12.72 -8.42
C VAL A 2 4.83 -14.15 -8.41
N PHE A 3 4.79 -14.77 -9.58
CA PHE A 3 4.67 -16.22 -9.70
C PHE A 3 6.07 -16.78 -9.97
N ALA A 4 6.63 -17.50 -9.00
CA ALA A 4 8.04 -17.87 -9.01
C ALA A 4 8.25 -19.34 -9.38
N ASN A 5 9.17 -19.59 -10.30
CA ASN A 5 9.68 -20.95 -10.55
C ASN A 5 10.76 -21.27 -9.52
N LEU A 6 10.37 -21.95 -8.44
CA LEU A 6 11.24 -22.24 -7.31
C LEU A 6 12.34 -23.27 -7.64
N GLN A 7 12.15 -24.12 -8.65
CA GLN A 7 13.17 -25.05 -9.10
C GLN A 7 14.34 -24.29 -9.73
N VAL A 8 14.03 -23.42 -10.70
CA VAL A 8 15.03 -22.57 -11.36
C VAL A 8 15.73 -21.65 -10.35
N TRP A 9 14.99 -21.07 -9.40
CA TRP A 9 15.58 -20.21 -8.37
C TRP A 9 16.58 -20.96 -7.49
N ARG A 10 16.33 -22.25 -7.20
CA ARG A 10 17.23 -23.09 -6.42
C ARG A 10 18.47 -23.46 -7.23
N GLU A 11 18.30 -23.91 -8.46
CA GLU A 11 19.39 -24.26 -9.40
C GLU A 11 20.32 -23.06 -9.64
N GLN A 12 19.76 -21.85 -9.75
CA GLN A 12 20.52 -20.62 -9.97
C GLN A 12 21.06 -19.97 -8.69
N GLN A 13 20.79 -20.55 -7.51
CA GLN A 13 21.13 -19.97 -6.20
C GLN A 13 20.66 -18.50 -6.07
N SER A 14 19.45 -18.20 -6.57
CA SER A 14 18.95 -16.83 -6.70
C SER A 14 18.89 -16.08 -5.36
N LEU A 15 18.62 -16.79 -4.25
CA LEU A 15 18.60 -16.19 -2.92
C LEU A 15 19.99 -15.68 -2.49
N THR A 16 21.04 -16.48 -2.71
CA THR A 16 22.42 -16.08 -2.40
C THR A 16 22.84 -14.87 -3.24
N LYS A 17 22.47 -14.86 -4.52
CA LYS A 17 22.72 -13.72 -5.42
C LYS A 17 21.96 -12.47 -4.95
N ALA A 18 20.70 -12.62 -4.53
CA ALA A 18 19.90 -11.52 -3.99
C ALA A 18 20.55 -10.86 -2.77
N PHE A 19 21.00 -11.67 -1.80
CA PHE A 19 21.72 -11.16 -0.64
C PHE A 19 23.03 -10.49 -1.01
N SER A 20 23.78 -11.03 -1.97
CA SER A 20 25.03 -10.39 -2.42
C SER A 20 24.79 -9.01 -3.05
N ILE A 21 23.69 -8.85 -3.81
CA ILE A 21 23.32 -7.54 -4.39
C ILE A 21 22.88 -6.58 -3.29
N LEU A 22 22.03 -7.03 -2.36
CA LEU A 22 21.56 -6.23 -1.23
C LEU A 22 22.73 -5.69 -0.40
N ASP A 23 23.71 -6.53 -0.10
CA ASP A 23 24.90 -6.17 0.69
C ASP A 23 25.81 -5.18 -0.06
N LYS A 24 26.16 -5.49 -1.32
CA LYS A 24 27.12 -4.70 -2.10
C LYS A 24 26.56 -3.36 -2.60
N ARG A 25 25.27 -3.29 -2.90
CA ARG A 25 24.63 -2.15 -3.59
C ARG A 25 23.57 -1.46 -2.76
N GLN A 26 23.50 -1.72 -1.45
CA GLN A 26 22.42 -1.22 -0.58
C GLN A 26 22.10 0.27 -0.77
N LYS A 27 23.12 1.12 -0.91
CA LYS A 27 22.99 2.58 -1.06
C LYS A 27 22.36 3.01 -2.38
N GLU A 28 22.39 2.16 -3.39
CA GLU A 28 21.83 2.41 -4.73
C GLU A 28 20.37 1.94 -4.85
N LEU A 29 19.90 1.10 -3.92
CA LEU A 29 18.58 0.49 -3.97
C LEU A 29 17.53 1.43 -3.36
N LEU A 30 16.59 1.89 -4.18
CA LEU A 30 15.49 2.75 -3.72
C LEU A 30 14.32 1.94 -3.17
N TYR A 31 14.09 0.76 -3.75
CA TYR A 31 12.99 -0.15 -3.43
C TYR A 31 13.48 -1.54 -2.98
N PHE A 32 14.70 -1.61 -2.43
CA PHE A 32 15.31 -2.80 -1.81
C PHE A 32 15.05 -4.10 -2.58
N ASP A 33 14.16 -4.94 -2.06
CA ASP A 33 13.82 -6.26 -2.61
C ASP A 33 13.27 -6.16 -4.04
N GLN A 34 12.44 -5.16 -4.34
CA GLN A 34 11.91 -4.97 -5.68
C GLN A 34 13.02 -4.65 -6.70
N ASP A 35 13.99 -3.80 -6.33
CA ASP A 35 15.12 -3.47 -7.21
C ASP A 35 16.07 -4.66 -7.39
N VAL A 36 16.30 -5.43 -6.32
CA VAL A 36 17.13 -6.64 -6.38
C VAL A 36 16.50 -7.68 -7.31
N LEU A 37 15.19 -7.90 -7.22
CA LEU A 37 14.49 -8.80 -8.13
C LEU A 37 14.58 -8.31 -9.58
N ASN A 38 14.43 -7.00 -9.82
CA ASN A 38 14.58 -6.42 -11.15
C ASN A 38 16.00 -6.62 -11.71
N ILE A 39 17.04 -6.43 -10.89
CA ILE A 39 18.44 -6.65 -11.29
C ILE A 39 18.70 -8.13 -11.59
N LEU A 40 18.23 -9.03 -10.73
CA LEU A 40 18.46 -10.48 -10.88
C LEU A 40 17.79 -11.06 -12.11
N PHE A 41 16.57 -10.61 -12.42
CA PHE A 41 15.73 -11.22 -13.43
C PHE A 41 15.55 -10.36 -14.67
N VAL A 42 16.32 -9.28 -14.83
CA VAL A 42 16.32 -8.50 -16.08
C VAL A 42 16.55 -9.44 -17.28
N GLY A 43 15.68 -9.36 -18.28
CA GLY A 43 15.69 -10.25 -19.45
C GLY A 43 15.18 -11.68 -19.20
N ASN A 44 14.88 -12.07 -17.96
CA ASN A 44 14.46 -13.41 -17.55
C ASN A 44 13.12 -13.38 -16.79
N VAL A 45 12.15 -12.63 -17.30
CA VAL A 45 10.80 -12.52 -16.73
C VAL A 45 9.72 -12.72 -17.78
N ILE A 46 8.61 -13.33 -17.36
CA ILE A 46 7.36 -13.33 -18.12
C ILE A 46 6.45 -12.29 -17.48
N PHE A 47 6.08 -11.26 -18.25
CA PHE A 47 5.18 -10.23 -17.75
C PHE A 47 3.75 -10.75 -17.71
N LEU A 48 3.16 -10.73 -16.52
CA LEU A 48 1.75 -11.03 -16.33
C LEU A 48 0.90 -9.85 -16.79
N ARG A 49 -0.32 -10.15 -17.23
CA ARG A 49 -1.31 -9.12 -17.52
C ARG A 49 -1.57 -8.27 -16.26
N ARG A 50 -1.88 -6.99 -16.47
CA ARG A 50 -2.05 -5.99 -15.41
C ARG A 50 -3.14 -6.35 -14.40
N ASP A 51 -4.20 -7.02 -14.82
CA ASP A 51 -5.33 -7.45 -13.99
C ASP A 51 -4.96 -8.42 -12.87
N PHE A 52 -3.85 -9.16 -13.01
CA PHE A 52 -3.30 -10.00 -11.96
C PHE A 52 -2.49 -9.21 -10.90
N ASN A 53 -2.22 -7.93 -11.12
CA ASN A 53 -1.55 -7.06 -10.15
C ASN A 53 -2.02 -5.62 -10.36
N CYS A 54 -3.32 -5.37 -10.18
CA CYS A 54 -3.89 -4.04 -10.35
C CYS A 54 -3.50 -3.14 -9.17
N ILE A 55 -2.44 -2.36 -9.36
CA ILE A 55 -1.90 -1.45 -8.36
C ILE A 55 -2.82 -0.23 -8.21
N TYR A 56 -3.36 -0.02 -7.01
CA TYR A 56 -4.15 1.16 -6.70
C TYR A 56 -3.79 1.76 -5.34
N GLY A 57 -3.58 3.07 -5.29
CA GLY A 57 -3.29 3.78 -4.04
C GLY A 57 -4.51 4.55 -3.57
N VAL A 58 -5.02 4.27 -2.37
CA VAL A 58 -6.21 4.98 -1.84
C VAL A 58 -5.96 6.48 -1.69
N ASP A 59 -4.70 6.91 -1.54
CA ASP A 59 -4.33 8.33 -1.51
C ASP A 59 -4.61 9.06 -2.85
N GLN A 60 -4.85 8.35 -3.96
CA GLN A 60 -5.29 8.96 -5.22
C GLN A 60 -6.65 9.66 -5.07
N GLU A 61 -7.51 9.14 -4.19
CA GLU A 61 -8.81 9.71 -3.84
C GLU A 61 -8.71 11.08 -3.13
N LEU A 62 -7.52 11.50 -2.71
CA LEU A 62 -7.30 12.86 -2.17
C LEU A 62 -7.25 13.93 -3.26
N LYS A 63 -6.86 13.56 -4.48
CA LYS A 63 -6.72 14.46 -5.63
C LYS A 63 -7.98 14.47 -6.49
N ASN A 64 -8.70 13.37 -6.47
CA ASN A 64 -9.79 13.07 -7.35
C ASN A 64 -11.12 13.45 -6.71
N LYS A 65 -11.90 14.30 -7.39
CA LYS A 65 -13.26 14.69 -6.95
C LYS A 65 -14.35 13.78 -7.51
N ASN A 66 -13.99 12.85 -8.40
CA ASN A 66 -14.91 11.92 -9.04
C ASN A 66 -14.73 10.52 -8.44
N ASP A 67 -15.78 10.06 -7.77
CA ASP A 67 -15.91 8.77 -7.09
C ASP A 67 -15.78 7.54 -8.02
N LYS A 68 -15.72 7.75 -9.34
CA LYS A 68 -15.60 6.68 -10.34
C LYS A 68 -14.19 6.52 -10.91
N ILE A 69 -13.21 7.39 -10.58
CA ILE A 69 -11.86 7.32 -11.17
C ILE A 69 -11.15 5.99 -10.91
N TYR A 70 -11.44 5.33 -9.78
CA TYR A 70 -10.88 4.00 -9.52
C TYR A 70 -11.25 2.98 -10.61
N LYS A 71 -12.35 3.18 -11.35
CA LYS A 71 -12.80 2.30 -12.44
C LYS A 71 -11.90 2.36 -13.68
N ASP A 72 -11.12 3.42 -13.85
CA ASP A 72 -10.11 3.51 -14.90
C ASP A 72 -8.92 2.57 -14.63
N TYR A 73 -8.84 2.04 -13.40
CA TYR A 73 -7.80 1.14 -12.96
C TYR A 73 -8.32 -0.25 -12.63
N ILE A 74 -9.43 -0.33 -11.89
CA ILE A 74 -10.06 -1.56 -11.41
C ILE A 74 -11.35 -1.77 -12.20
N THR A 75 -11.29 -2.69 -13.16
CA THR A 75 -12.38 -3.09 -14.05
C THR A 75 -12.99 -4.42 -13.62
N ASP A 76 -14.05 -4.85 -14.31
CA ASP A 76 -14.69 -6.16 -14.07
C ASP A 76 -13.76 -7.35 -14.41
N ASP A 77 -12.75 -7.14 -15.25
CA ASP A 77 -11.71 -8.14 -15.54
C ASP A 77 -10.61 -8.21 -14.47
N THR A 78 -10.63 -7.35 -13.46
CA THR A 78 -9.56 -7.31 -12.45
C THR A 78 -9.57 -8.55 -11.57
N VAL A 79 -8.47 -9.32 -11.61
CA VAL A 79 -8.29 -10.54 -10.82
C VAL A 79 -7.78 -10.25 -9.42
N LEU A 80 -6.78 -9.35 -9.28
CA LEU A 80 -6.15 -9.03 -8.00
C LEU A 80 -5.87 -7.54 -7.85
N ILE A 81 -6.45 -6.94 -6.81
CA ILE A 81 -6.22 -5.54 -6.44
C ILE A 81 -5.08 -5.47 -5.42
N HIS A 82 -4.02 -4.72 -5.76
CA HIS A 82 -2.90 -4.44 -4.88
C HIS A 82 -3.00 -3.00 -4.34
N TYR A 83 -3.50 -2.88 -3.11
CA TYR A 83 -3.59 -1.59 -2.42
C TYR A 83 -2.23 -1.09 -1.94
N VAL A 84 -1.59 -0.19 -2.70
CA VAL A 84 -0.28 0.40 -2.39
C VAL A 84 -0.39 1.73 -1.63
N GLY A 85 0.74 2.26 -1.16
CA GLY A 85 0.79 3.55 -0.48
C GLY A 85 0.40 3.49 1.00
N VAL A 86 0.25 4.67 1.60
CA VAL A 86 0.11 4.84 3.06
C VAL A 86 -1.30 4.54 3.53
N THR A 87 -2.30 5.08 2.85
CA THR A 87 -3.70 4.81 3.18
C THR A 87 -4.14 3.49 2.57
N LYS A 88 -4.75 2.65 3.41
CA LYS A 88 -5.25 1.33 3.06
C LYS A 88 -6.76 1.29 3.24
N PRO A 89 -7.49 0.42 2.52
CA PRO A 89 -8.94 0.35 2.62
C PRO A 89 -9.44 -0.14 3.99
N TRP A 90 -8.60 -0.83 4.77
CA TRP A 90 -8.89 -1.19 6.16
C TRP A 90 -8.68 -0.06 7.18
N HIS A 91 -8.34 1.15 6.74
CA HIS A 91 -8.31 2.30 7.63
C HIS A 91 -9.72 2.88 7.79
N THR A 92 -10.13 3.13 9.02
CA THR A 92 -11.46 3.67 9.37
C THR A 92 -11.83 4.99 8.67
N TRP A 93 -10.84 5.76 8.21
CA TRP A 93 -11.04 7.02 7.47
C TRP A 93 -11.05 6.86 5.95
N ALA A 94 -10.67 5.70 5.42
CA ALA A 94 -10.59 5.40 3.99
C ALA A 94 -11.97 5.07 3.38
N LYS A 95 -12.94 5.96 3.58
CA LYS A 95 -14.32 5.79 3.11
C LYS A 95 -14.46 6.25 1.65
N TYR A 96 -14.08 5.38 0.72
CA TYR A 96 -14.14 5.61 -0.73
C TYR A 96 -14.78 4.42 -1.44
N PRO A 97 -15.40 4.61 -2.61
CA PRO A 97 -15.98 3.51 -3.39
C PRO A 97 -15.01 2.36 -3.65
N VAL A 98 -13.73 2.67 -3.89
CA VAL A 98 -12.69 1.67 -4.14
C VAL A 98 -12.43 0.75 -2.95
N ALA A 99 -12.79 1.14 -1.72
CA ALA A 99 -12.61 0.31 -0.53
C ALA A 99 -13.62 -0.85 -0.47
N LYS A 100 -14.71 -0.80 -1.25
CA LYS A 100 -15.77 -1.82 -1.23
C LYS A 100 -15.23 -3.24 -1.42
N PHE A 101 -14.30 -3.44 -2.34
CA PHE A 101 -13.75 -4.77 -2.66
C PHE A 101 -13.04 -5.39 -1.46
N PHE A 102 -12.23 -4.59 -0.75
CA PHE A 102 -11.61 -5.04 0.49
C PHE A 102 -12.66 -5.28 1.59
N ILE A 103 -13.62 -4.38 1.76
CA ILE A 103 -14.64 -4.50 2.81
C ILE A 103 -15.51 -5.75 2.63
N ASP A 104 -15.88 -6.07 1.39
CA ASP A 104 -16.67 -7.25 1.06
C ASP A 104 -15.90 -8.54 1.36
N ALA A 105 -14.59 -8.57 1.05
CA ALA A 105 -13.72 -9.69 1.41
C ALA A 105 -13.51 -9.78 2.93
N TYR A 106 -13.28 -8.65 3.60
CA TYR A 106 -13.10 -8.57 5.05
C TYR A 106 -14.32 -9.11 5.81
N LYS A 107 -15.54 -8.74 5.41
CA LYS A 107 -16.79 -9.23 6.00
C LYS A 107 -17.00 -10.75 5.86
N LYS A 108 -16.41 -11.36 4.83
CA LYS A 108 -16.45 -12.82 4.58
C LYS A 108 -15.27 -13.56 5.21
N SER A 109 -14.31 -12.86 5.80
CA SER A 109 -13.11 -13.43 6.38
C SER A 109 -13.29 -13.76 7.86
N ALA A 110 -12.38 -14.57 8.42
CA ALA A 110 -12.29 -14.84 9.85
C ALA A 110 -11.99 -13.59 10.70
N TRP A 111 -11.75 -12.42 10.08
CA TRP A 111 -11.48 -11.16 10.76
C TRP A 111 -12.66 -10.19 10.74
N ALA A 112 -13.84 -10.60 10.29
CA ALA A 112 -15.02 -9.72 10.19
C ALA A 112 -15.37 -8.98 11.50
N GLU A 113 -15.10 -9.61 12.65
CA GLU A 113 -15.33 -9.03 13.99
C GLU A 113 -14.20 -8.10 14.46
N LYS A 114 -13.03 -8.10 13.79
CA LYS A 114 -11.88 -7.28 14.19
C LYS A 114 -11.98 -5.87 13.64
N SER A 115 -12.24 -4.91 14.53
CA SER A 115 -12.27 -3.48 14.20
C SER A 115 -11.17 -3.04 13.22
N LEU A 116 -11.60 -2.30 12.18
CA LEU A 116 -10.72 -1.66 11.22
C LEU A 116 -9.72 -0.72 11.91
N LEU A 117 -8.55 -0.52 11.30
CA LEU A 117 -7.46 0.21 11.91
C LEU A 117 -7.71 1.72 11.95
N ASN A 118 -7.37 2.34 13.09
CA ASN A 118 -7.32 3.79 13.23
C ASN A 118 -5.87 4.29 13.18
N ALA A 119 -5.69 5.60 13.03
CA ALA A 119 -4.35 6.18 12.96
C ALA A 119 -3.66 6.04 14.32
N ASN A 120 -2.44 5.49 14.31
CA ASN A 120 -1.63 5.25 15.51
C ASN A 120 -0.21 5.84 15.40
N THR A 121 0.15 6.44 14.28
CA THR A 121 1.45 7.10 14.06
C THR A 121 1.24 8.51 13.53
N ALA A 122 2.24 9.38 13.74
CA ALA A 122 2.22 10.74 13.19
C ALA A 122 1.95 10.76 11.67
N LYS A 123 2.57 9.85 10.91
CA LYS A 123 2.37 9.70 9.47
C LYS A 123 0.91 9.39 9.12
N LEU A 124 0.28 8.47 9.85
CA LEU A 124 -1.13 8.11 9.64
C LEU A 124 -2.08 9.22 10.09
N TYR A 125 -1.83 9.89 11.22
CA TYR A 125 -2.65 11.04 11.65
C TYR A 125 -2.62 12.18 10.62
N LYS A 126 -1.44 12.49 10.06
CA LYS A 126 -1.29 13.49 9.00
C LYS A 126 -2.12 13.12 7.77
N ARG A 127 -2.10 11.84 7.36
CA ARG A 127 -2.88 11.36 6.20
C ARG A 127 -4.37 11.35 6.49
N LYS A 128 -4.79 10.80 7.64
CA LYS A 128 -6.18 10.79 8.13
C LYS A 128 -6.82 12.18 8.08
N SER A 129 -6.12 13.19 8.62
CA SER A 129 -6.56 14.59 8.59
C SER A 129 -6.87 15.07 7.17
N ARG A 130 -6.01 14.78 6.18
CA ARG A 130 -6.25 15.16 4.78
C ARG A 130 -7.49 14.49 4.18
N HIS A 131 -7.69 13.19 4.44
CA HIS A 131 -8.87 12.47 3.96
C HIS A 131 -10.15 13.00 4.59
N GLU A 132 -10.15 13.22 5.91
CA GLU A 132 -11.30 13.79 6.62
C GLU A 132 -11.68 15.17 6.06
N ARG A 133 -10.68 16.01 5.73
CA ARG A 133 -10.92 17.31 5.10
C ARG A 133 -11.57 17.20 3.73
N VAL A 134 -11.08 16.31 2.86
CA VAL A 134 -11.67 16.08 1.52
C VAL A 134 -13.10 15.53 1.63
N GLN A 135 -13.35 14.70 2.64
CA GLN A 135 -14.68 14.18 2.96
C GLN A 135 -15.56 15.17 3.76
N ARG A 136 -15.18 16.45 3.84
CA ARG A 136 -15.88 17.55 4.54
C ARG A 136 -16.09 17.33 6.05
N LYS A 137 -15.30 16.46 6.69
CA LYS A 137 -15.31 16.19 8.14
C LYS A 137 -14.33 17.12 8.85
N TYR A 138 -14.58 18.43 8.81
CA TYR A 138 -13.62 19.44 9.24
C TYR A 138 -13.22 19.35 10.72
N ILE A 139 -14.18 19.13 11.62
CA ILE A 139 -13.90 18.96 13.05
C ILE A 139 -12.97 17.76 13.28
N ARG A 140 -13.28 16.61 12.68
CA ARG A 140 -12.44 15.40 12.79
C ARG A 140 -11.06 15.63 12.19
N SER A 141 -10.98 16.29 11.04
CA SER A 141 -9.73 16.67 10.39
C SER A 141 -8.84 17.52 11.30
N MET A 142 -9.41 18.49 12.02
CA MET A 142 -8.69 19.33 12.98
C MET A 142 -8.15 18.48 14.15
N LEU A 143 -9.00 17.64 14.76
CA LEU A 143 -8.59 16.73 15.84
C LEU A 143 -7.46 15.79 15.39
N SER A 144 -7.58 15.18 14.21
CA SER A 144 -6.54 14.34 13.63
C SER A 144 -5.24 15.11 13.37
N HIS A 145 -5.32 16.41 13.03
CA HIS A 145 -4.14 17.25 12.85
C HIS A 145 -3.43 17.56 14.17
N VAL A 146 -4.19 17.85 15.23
CA VAL A 146 -3.65 18.02 16.59
C VAL A 146 -2.93 16.75 17.03
N MET A 147 -3.53 15.57 16.78
CA MET A 147 -2.91 14.28 17.09
C MET A 147 -1.62 14.04 16.29
N TYR A 148 -1.57 14.47 15.04
CA TYR A 148 -0.33 14.46 14.25
C TYR A 148 0.78 15.30 14.91
N ILE A 149 0.47 16.54 15.30
CA ILE A 149 1.45 17.43 15.96
C ILE A 149 1.94 16.80 17.26
N LYS A 150 1.01 16.32 18.11
CA LYS A 150 1.34 15.65 19.39
C LYS A 150 2.29 14.46 19.17
N ASN A 151 1.97 13.56 18.23
CA ASN A 151 2.78 12.38 17.96
C ASN A 151 4.14 12.75 17.37
N LYS A 152 4.19 13.75 16.48
CA LYS A 152 5.45 14.22 15.88
C LYS A 152 6.40 14.79 16.94
N LEU A 153 5.88 15.59 17.87
CA LEU A 153 6.68 16.17 18.95
C LEU A 153 7.13 15.13 19.98
N HIS A 154 6.30 14.12 20.26
CA HIS A 154 6.69 13.04 21.17
C HIS A 154 7.82 12.19 20.58
N SER A 155 7.72 11.78 19.31
CA SER A 155 8.78 11.02 18.64
C SER A 155 10.09 11.80 18.45
N ALA A 156 10.04 13.14 18.43
CA ALA A 156 11.24 13.98 18.35
C ALA A 156 11.98 14.13 19.69
N ARG A 157 11.35 13.76 20.81
CA ARG A 157 11.95 13.81 22.16
C ARG A 157 12.54 12.47 22.60
N SER A 158 12.25 11.40 21.88
CA SER A 158 12.72 10.03 22.15
C SER A 158 14.02 9.68 21.39
N HIS A 159 14.62 10.65 20.72
CA HIS A 159 15.91 10.60 20.03
C HIS A 159 16.76 11.77 20.52
#